data_AF-A0A078IPD8-F1
#
_entry.id   AF-A0A078IPD8-F1
#
_cell.length_a   1.000
_cell.length_b   1.000
_cell.length_c   1.000
_cell.angle_alpha   90.00
_cell.angle_beta   90.00
_cell.angle_gamma   90.00
#
_symmetry.space_group_name_H-M   'P 1'
#
loop_
_entity.id
_entity.type
_entity.pdbx_description
1 polymer ?
#
loop_
_entity_poly.entity_id
_entity_poly.type
_entity_poly.pdbx_seq_one_letter_code
_entity_poly.pdbx_strand_id
1 'polypeptide(L)'
;MEPAVDRKAGIPEVIDKKNKGKSILNYQPWWFPNFSSKRTSARANFKRFDSVQHFSDHHYVLKGNASKQHSRTWAKKIQADWKILEKDLPETIFVRACESRMDLMRAVIVGAEGTPYHDGLFFFDIHFPDTYPSVPPMVHYHSGGLTINPNLYNSGHVCLSLLGTWYGNTRENWLPQESTMLQLLVSIQGLILNRKPYYNEPFVG
;
A
#
# COMPACT_ATOMS: atom_id res chain seq x y z
N MET A 1 -41.64 3.07 43.61
CA MET A 1 -41.00 1.74 43.46
C MET A 1 -41.38 1.23 42.08
N GLU A 2 -40.44 1.27 41.15
CA GLU A 2 -40.59 0.69 39.81
C GLU A 2 -40.73 -0.84 39.87
N PRO A 3 -41.54 -1.44 38.99
CA PRO A 3 -41.34 -2.81 38.57
C PRO A 3 -40.70 -2.89 37.18
N ALA A 4 -39.88 -3.93 37.03
CA ALA A 4 -39.06 -4.27 35.89
C ALA A 4 -39.83 -4.46 34.57
N VAL A 5 -39.17 -4.11 33.46
CA VAL A 5 -39.64 -4.38 32.10
C VAL A 5 -39.15 -5.77 31.66
N ASP A 6 -40.06 -6.74 31.67
CA ASP A 6 -39.90 -8.02 30.97
C ASP A 6 -40.14 -7.81 29.46
N ARG A 7 -39.10 -7.96 28.64
CA ARG A 7 -39.23 -7.95 27.17
C ARG A 7 -39.20 -9.38 26.62
N LYS A 8 -40.26 -10.15 26.88
CA LYS A 8 -40.67 -11.22 25.96
C LYS A 8 -41.67 -10.66 24.94
N ALA A 9 -41.17 -10.23 23.79
CA ALA A 9 -41.98 -10.03 22.60
C ALA A 9 -41.61 -11.11 21.58
N GLY A 10 -42.42 -12.17 21.56
CA GLY A 10 -42.39 -13.17 20.49
C GLY A 10 -42.73 -12.51 19.16
N ILE A 11 -41.97 -12.84 18.13
CA ILE A 11 -42.26 -12.45 16.75
C ILE A 11 -43.56 -13.18 16.34
N PRO A 12 -44.58 -12.49 15.81
CA PRO A 12 -45.74 -13.19 15.28
C PRO A 12 -45.35 -13.87 13.96
N GLU A 13 -45.54 -15.20 13.92
CA GLU A 13 -45.54 -15.98 12.68
C GLU A 13 -46.66 -15.47 11.76
N VAL A 14 -46.31 -14.72 10.73
CA VAL A 14 -47.20 -14.50 9.58
C VAL A 14 -47.05 -15.69 8.65
N ILE A 15 -47.89 -16.70 8.87
CA ILE A 15 -48.06 -17.81 7.93
C ILE A 15 -48.81 -17.28 6.71
N ASP A 16 -48.07 -16.92 5.65
CA ASP A 16 -48.66 -16.67 4.34
C ASP A 16 -49.12 -18.00 3.72
N LYS A 17 -50.44 -18.22 3.75
CA LYS A 17 -51.11 -19.42 3.21
C LYS A 17 -51.14 -19.50 1.68
N LYS A 18 -50.40 -18.66 0.93
CA LYS A 18 -50.49 -18.62 -0.54
C LYS A 18 -49.25 -19.03 -1.35
N ASN A 19 -48.20 -19.57 -0.74
CA ASN A 19 -47.03 -20.06 -1.49
C ASN A 19 -46.56 -21.45 -1.04
N LYS A 20 -47.35 -22.49 -1.36
CA LYS A 20 -46.84 -23.86 -1.33
C LYS A 20 -45.88 -24.06 -2.49
N GLY A 21 -44.57 -24.01 -2.24
CA GLY A 21 -43.56 -24.63 -3.10
C GLY A 21 -42.50 -23.74 -3.75
N LYS A 22 -42.13 -22.57 -3.19
CA LYS A 22 -40.95 -21.82 -3.66
C LYS A 22 -39.88 -21.79 -2.57
N SER A 23 -38.68 -22.26 -2.94
CA SER A 23 -37.46 -22.27 -2.13
C SER A 23 -37.18 -20.89 -1.52
N ILE A 24 -36.83 -20.89 -0.23
CA ILE A 24 -36.43 -19.74 0.61
C ILE A 24 -35.19 -18.97 0.11
N LEU A 25 -34.56 -19.40 -0.99
CA LEU A 25 -33.34 -18.78 -1.52
C LEU A 25 -33.57 -17.58 -2.46
N ASN A 26 -34.80 -17.22 -2.82
CA ASN A 26 -35.08 -16.19 -3.84
C ASN A 26 -35.99 -15.04 -3.38
N TYR A 27 -36.06 -14.75 -2.08
CA TYR A 27 -36.90 -13.65 -1.57
C TYR A 27 -36.14 -12.31 -1.59
N GLN A 28 -36.42 -11.44 -2.58
CA GLN A 28 -36.04 -10.02 -2.55
C GLN A 28 -37.24 -9.18 -2.10
N PRO A 29 -37.18 -8.47 -0.96
CA PRO A 29 -38.29 -7.62 -0.51
C PRO A 29 -38.47 -6.39 -1.41
N TRP A 30 -39.72 -6.04 -1.69
CA TRP A 30 -40.13 -4.95 -2.60
C TRP A 30 -39.75 -3.54 -2.12
N TRP A 31 -39.36 -3.37 -0.85
CA TRP A 31 -38.81 -2.12 -0.33
C TRP A 31 -37.28 -2.00 -0.48
N PHE A 32 -36.59 -3.04 -0.96
CA PHE A 32 -35.18 -2.91 -1.35
C PHE A 32 -35.12 -2.24 -2.73
N PRO A 33 -34.33 -1.16 -2.88
CA PRO A 33 -34.15 -0.54 -4.18
C PRO A 33 -33.58 -1.56 -5.16
N ASN A 34 -34.21 -1.71 -6.33
CA ASN A 34 -33.61 -2.42 -7.45
C ASN A 34 -32.38 -1.65 -7.89
N PHE A 35 -31.22 -2.02 -7.33
CA PHE A 35 -29.94 -1.59 -7.85
C PHE A 35 -29.72 -2.35 -9.16
N SER A 36 -30.37 -1.89 -10.23
CA SER A 36 -29.91 -2.16 -11.58
C SER A 36 -28.55 -1.49 -11.69
N SER A 37 -27.52 -2.22 -11.29
CA SER A 37 -26.17 -1.95 -11.74
C SER A 37 -26.24 -2.12 -13.25
N LYS A 38 -26.54 -1.03 -13.96
CA LYS A 38 -25.92 -0.80 -15.26
C LYS A 38 -24.43 -0.78 -14.96
N ARG A 39 -23.87 -1.99 -14.89
CA ARG A 39 -22.45 -2.25 -14.67
C ARG A 39 -21.83 -1.75 -15.95
N THR A 40 -21.46 -0.47 -15.95
CA THR A 40 -20.66 0.11 -17.02
C THR A 40 -19.48 -0.82 -17.20
N SER A 41 -19.43 -1.42 -18.38
CA SER A 41 -18.38 -2.33 -18.83
C SER A 41 -17.08 -1.55 -18.92
N ALA A 42 -16.40 -1.45 -17.77
CA ALA A 42 -15.00 -1.13 -17.54
C ALA A 42 -14.85 -0.78 -16.06
N ARG A 43 -14.83 -1.78 -15.17
CA ARG A 43 -13.90 -1.63 -14.04
C ARG A 43 -12.54 -1.57 -14.72
N ALA A 44 -12.01 -0.38 -14.93
CA ALA A 44 -10.61 -0.25 -15.26
C ALA A 44 -9.87 -1.07 -14.20
N ASN A 45 -9.20 -2.15 -14.62
CA ASN A 45 -8.40 -2.95 -13.70
C ASN A 45 -7.44 -1.98 -13.03
N PHE A 46 -7.55 -1.82 -11.70
CA PHE A 46 -6.67 -0.94 -10.95
C PHE A 46 -5.25 -1.48 -11.09
N LYS A 47 -4.45 -0.85 -11.95
CA LYS A 47 -3.14 -1.38 -12.30
C LYS A 47 -2.23 -1.32 -11.08
N ARG A 48 -1.37 -2.33 -10.94
CA ARG A 48 -0.32 -2.36 -9.91
C ARG A 48 0.65 -1.20 -10.11
N PHE A 49 1.21 -1.06 -11.29
CA PHE A 49 1.94 0.13 -11.70
C PHE A 49 1.09 1.02 -12.60
N ASP A 50 1.06 2.32 -12.34
CA ASP A 50 0.47 3.32 -13.23
C ASP A 50 1.15 4.68 -13.02
N SER A 51 0.87 5.64 -13.88
CA SER A 51 1.36 7.02 -13.75
C SER A 51 0.24 7.97 -13.31
N VAL A 52 0.62 9.06 -12.64
CA VAL A 52 -0.28 10.17 -12.27
C VAL A 52 0.35 11.50 -12.68
N GLN A 53 -0.49 12.50 -12.95
CA GLN A 53 -0.01 13.81 -13.41
C GLN A 53 0.85 14.53 -12.37
N HIS A 54 0.38 14.57 -11.11
CA HIS A 54 1.08 15.24 -10.01
C HIS A 54 0.67 14.64 -8.67
N PHE A 55 1.48 14.90 -7.64
CA PHE A 55 1.12 14.69 -6.25
C PHE A 55 1.08 16.04 -5.52
N SER A 56 -0.06 16.41 -4.97
CA SER A 56 -0.20 17.63 -4.16
C SER A 56 0.20 17.43 -2.69
N ASP A 57 0.11 16.19 -2.22
CA ASP A 57 0.27 15.78 -0.81
C ASP A 57 1.54 14.94 -0.58
N HIS A 58 2.43 14.86 -1.57
CA HIS A 58 3.64 14.05 -1.45
C HIS A 58 4.63 14.69 -0.49
N HIS A 59 5.18 13.89 0.42
CA HIS A 59 6.13 14.35 1.45
C HIS A 59 7.32 15.11 0.85
N TYR A 60 7.79 14.69 -0.33
CA TYR A 60 8.91 15.33 -1.03
C TYR A 60 8.51 16.34 -2.12
N VAL A 61 7.25 16.79 -2.18
CA VAL A 61 6.79 17.72 -3.25
C VAL A 61 7.60 19.02 -3.31
N LEU A 62 8.03 19.51 -2.14
CA LEU A 62 8.86 20.72 -2.00
C LEU A 62 10.35 20.46 -2.20
N LYS A 63 10.79 19.19 -2.30
CA LYS A 63 12.18 18.86 -2.66
C LYS A 63 12.29 18.83 -4.19
N GLY A 64 13.36 19.43 -4.71
CA GLY A 64 13.62 19.46 -6.16
C GLY A 64 12.81 20.52 -6.92
N ASN A 65 12.98 20.55 -8.24
CA ASN A 65 12.31 21.51 -9.12
C ASN A 65 11.77 20.77 -10.35
N ALA A 66 10.51 21.00 -10.71
CA ALA A 66 9.86 20.39 -11.87
C ALA A 66 10.54 20.70 -13.22
N SER A 67 11.23 21.83 -13.32
CA SER A 67 11.96 22.20 -14.55
C SER A 67 13.39 21.64 -14.59
N LYS A 68 13.82 20.88 -13.57
CA LYS A 68 15.19 20.37 -13.49
C LYS A 68 15.41 19.26 -14.50
N GLN A 69 16.44 19.42 -15.33
CA GLN A 69 16.89 18.36 -16.23
C GLN A 69 17.81 17.39 -15.47
N HIS A 70 17.41 16.12 -15.42
CA HIS A 70 18.26 15.06 -14.89
C HIS A 70 19.25 14.54 -15.94
N SER A 71 20.34 13.93 -15.48
CA SER A 71 21.33 13.34 -16.38
C SER A 71 20.74 12.18 -17.17
N ARG A 72 21.29 11.90 -18.35
CA ARG A 72 20.83 10.80 -19.21
C ARG A 72 20.98 9.44 -18.53
N THR A 73 22.02 9.24 -17.71
CA THR A 73 22.25 8.01 -16.96
C THR A 73 21.21 7.83 -15.86
N TRP A 74 20.87 8.91 -15.14
CA TRP A 74 19.80 8.91 -14.14
C TRP A 74 18.46 8.52 -14.76
N ALA A 75 18.06 9.18 -15.86
CA ALA A 75 16.77 8.93 -16.50
C ALA A 75 16.67 7.49 -17.02
N LYS A 76 17.76 6.95 -17.58
CA LYS A 76 17.83 5.55 -18.01
C LYS A 76 17.64 4.57 -16.85
N LYS A 77 18.22 4.83 -15.68
CA LYS A 77 18.04 3.97 -14.50
C LYS A 77 16.59 3.98 -14.04
N ILE A 78 15.98 5.17 -13.88
CA ILE A 78 14.58 5.30 -13.46
C ILE A 78 13.64 4.57 -14.42
N GLN A 79 13.82 4.74 -15.73
CA GLN A 79 13.03 4.03 -16.73
C GLN A 79 13.23 2.51 -16.67
N ALA A 80 14.44 2.04 -16.35
CA ALA A 80 14.70 0.62 -16.16
C ALA A 80 13.96 0.08 -14.91
N ASP A 81 13.96 0.81 -13.80
CA ASP A 81 13.18 0.44 -12.61
C ASP A 81 11.67 0.43 -12.90
N TRP A 82 11.15 1.42 -13.64
CA TRP A 82 9.72 1.45 -13.99
C TRP A 82 9.32 0.22 -14.80
N LYS A 83 10.15 -0.20 -15.78
CA LYS A 83 9.89 -1.42 -16.56
C LYS A 83 9.87 -2.68 -15.70
N ILE A 84 10.76 -2.78 -14.71
CA ILE A 84 10.76 -3.89 -13.76
C ILE A 84 9.48 -3.86 -12.93
N LEU A 85 9.08 -2.69 -12.43
CA LEU A 85 7.87 -2.55 -11.61
C LEU A 85 6.58 -2.84 -12.41
N GLU A 86 6.47 -2.38 -13.66
CA GLU A 86 5.34 -2.67 -14.54
C GLU A 86 5.12 -4.17 -14.74
N LYS A 87 6.22 -4.93 -14.81
CA LYS A 87 6.20 -6.35 -15.13
C LYS A 87 6.11 -7.25 -13.91
N ASP A 88 6.91 -6.99 -12.89
CA ASP A 88 7.29 -7.96 -11.86
C ASP A 88 6.79 -7.59 -10.45
N LEU A 89 5.95 -6.56 -10.31
CA LEU A 89 5.35 -6.20 -9.00
C LEU A 89 4.49 -7.35 -8.42
N PRO A 90 4.64 -7.68 -7.12
CA PRO A 90 3.72 -8.57 -6.42
C PRO A 90 2.27 -8.08 -6.45
N GLU A 91 1.30 -8.98 -6.31
CA GLU A 91 -0.13 -8.64 -6.32
C GLU A 91 -0.56 -7.66 -5.23
N THR A 92 0.18 -7.63 -4.12
CA THR A 92 -0.08 -6.81 -2.94
C THR A 92 0.71 -5.50 -2.92
N ILE A 93 1.39 -5.13 -4.01
CA ILE A 93 2.14 -3.88 -4.10
C ILE A 93 1.66 -3.05 -5.29
N PHE A 94 1.32 -1.79 -5.01
CA PHE A 94 0.85 -0.83 -6.00
C PHE A 94 1.78 0.37 -6.01
N VAL A 95 2.07 0.91 -7.18
CA VAL A 95 3.00 2.02 -7.39
C VAL A 95 2.39 3.04 -8.34
N ARG A 96 2.54 4.31 -7.99
CA ARG A 96 2.21 5.47 -8.84
C ARG A 96 3.46 6.29 -9.07
N ALA A 97 3.85 6.43 -10.33
CA ALA A 97 4.94 7.32 -10.74
C ALA A 97 4.38 8.69 -11.13
N CYS A 98 5.09 9.77 -10.80
CA CYS A 98 4.65 11.11 -11.19
C CYS A 98 5.19 11.50 -12.58
N GLU A 99 4.30 11.83 -13.51
CA GLU A 99 4.68 12.20 -14.89
C GLU A 99 5.38 13.56 -14.94
N SER A 100 4.88 14.54 -14.19
CA SER A 100 5.48 15.88 -14.13
C SER A 100 6.78 15.94 -13.32
N ARG A 101 7.04 14.91 -12.50
CA ARG A 101 8.19 14.81 -11.59
C ARG A 101 8.68 13.36 -11.54
N MET A 102 9.50 12.97 -12.51
CA MET A 102 10.04 11.60 -12.59
C MET A 102 10.82 11.17 -11.34
N ASP A 103 11.26 12.15 -10.54
CA ASP A 103 11.95 11.95 -9.27
C ASP A 103 11.01 11.65 -8.10
N LEU A 104 9.69 11.62 -8.30
CA LEU A 104 8.69 11.30 -7.28
C LEU A 104 7.88 10.04 -7.63
N MET A 105 7.64 9.21 -6.62
CA MET A 105 6.86 7.98 -6.72
C MET A 105 6.18 7.69 -5.40
N ARG A 106 4.95 7.16 -5.44
CA ARG A 106 4.24 6.66 -4.25
C ARG A 106 4.02 5.16 -4.38
N ALA A 107 4.32 4.42 -3.33
CA ALA A 107 4.00 3.00 -3.23
C ALA A 107 2.96 2.75 -2.13
N VAL A 108 2.13 1.73 -2.34
CA VAL A 108 1.22 1.18 -1.34
C VAL A 108 1.51 -0.31 -1.25
N ILE A 109 1.77 -0.78 -0.04
CA ILE A 109 1.97 -2.20 0.25
C ILE A 109 0.77 -2.66 1.08
N VAL A 110 0.10 -3.71 0.61
CA VAL A 110 -0.92 -4.42 1.37
C VAL A 110 -0.21 -5.42 2.27
N GLY A 111 -0.51 -5.39 3.57
CA GLY A 111 0.07 -6.34 4.51
C GLY A 111 -0.39 -7.76 4.22
N ALA A 112 0.56 -8.70 4.24
CA ALA A 112 0.31 -10.08 3.82
C ALA A 112 -0.49 -10.88 4.86
N GLU A 113 -1.20 -11.89 4.37
CA GLU A 113 -1.88 -12.87 5.22
C GLU A 113 -0.92 -13.52 6.22
N GLY A 114 -1.40 -13.75 7.44
CA GLY A 114 -0.62 -14.36 8.51
C GLY A 114 0.38 -13.42 9.19
N THR A 115 0.40 -12.13 8.83
CA THR A 115 1.11 -11.06 9.54
C THR A 115 0.14 -10.23 10.39
N PRO A 116 0.60 -9.51 11.43
CA PRO A 116 -0.27 -8.56 12.15
C PRO A 116 -0.69 -7.37 11.29
N TYR A 117 -0.19 -7.28 10.05
CA TYR A 117 -0.46 -6.22 9.09
C TYR A 117 -1.52 -6.60 8.05
N HIS A 118 -2.05 -7.83 8.10
CA HIS A 118 -2.96 -8.39 7.10
C HIS A 118 -4.07 -7.41 6.68
N ASP A 119 -4.21 -7.21 5.36
CA ASP A 119 -5.18 -6.30 4.71
C ASP A 119 -4.99 -4.81 5.02
N GLY A 120 -4.01 -4.45 5.85
CA GLY A 120 -3.61 -3.07 6.11
C GLY A 120 -2.94 -2.45 4.88
N LEU A 121 -3.20 -1.16 4.64
CA LEU A 121 -2.58 -0.38 3.56
C LEU A 121 -1.49 0.53 4.12
N PHE A 122 -0.25 0.31 3.68
CA PHE A 122 0.92 1.08 4.12
C PHE A 122 1.44 1.92 2.96
N PHE A 123 1.39 3.24 3.12
CA PHE A 123 1.76 4.20 2.07
C PHE A 123 3.19 4.71 2.26
N PHE A 124 3.93 4.79 1.17
CA PHE A 124 5.32 5.24 1.14
C PHE A 124 5.52 6.26 0.02
N ASP A 125 6.00 7.44 0.38
CA ASP A 125 6.47 8.44 -0.58
C ASP A 125 7.96 8.23 -0.84
N ILE A 126 8.33 8.31 -2.11
CA ILE A 126 9.66 7.95 -2.59
C ILE A 126 10.20 9.11 -3.43
N HIS A 127 11.42 9.52 -3.12
CA HIS A 127 12.12 10.57 -3.87
C HIS A 127 13.49 10.08 -4.34
N PHE A 128 13.74 10.20 -5.64
CA PHE A 128 15.00 9.85 -6.27
C PHE A 128 15.91 11.08 -6.32
N PRO A 129 16.99 11.14 -5.52
CA PRO A 129 17.90 12.28 -5.57
C PRO A 129 18.64 12.36 -6.91
N ASP A 130 19.24 13.52 -7.23
CA ASP A 130 20.03 13.68 -8.46
C ASP A 130 21.24 12.74 -8.56
N THR A 131 21.73 12.31 -7.41
CA THR A 131 22.84 11.36 -7.27
C THR A 131 22.40 9.91 -7.41
N TYR A 132 21.11 9.63 -7.63
CA TYR A 132 20.62 8.29 -7.92
C TYR A 132 21.17 7.76 -9.27
N PRO A 133 21.56 6.47 -9.38
CA PRO A 133 21.52 5.41 -8.37
C PRO A 133 22.79 5.30 -7.52
N SER A 134 23.73 6.23 -7.58
CA SER A 134 24.96 6.16 -6.75
C SER A 134 24.65 6.18 -5.24
N VAL A 135 23.51 6.75 -4.86
CA VAL A 135 22.91 6.66 -3.52
C VAL A 135 21.49 6.09 -3.60
N PRO A 136 20.96 5.49 -2.52
CA PRO A 136 19.59 4.98 -2.50
C PRO A 136 18.54 6.09 -2.65
N PRO A 137 17.28 5.72 -2.97
CA PRO A 137 16.17 6.66 -2.91
C PRO A 137 15.87 7.05 -1.45
N MET A 138 15.22 8.19 -1.26
CA MET A 138 14.64 8.57 0.03
C MET A 138 13.22 8.00 0.13
N VAL A 139 12.86 7.47 1.30
CA VAL A 139 11.53 6.89 1.56
C VAL A 139 10.93 7.51 2.82
N HIS A 140 9.65 7.89 2.73
CA HIS A 140 8.85 8.37 3.85
C HIS A 140 7.60 7.52 4.02
N TYR A 141 7.42 6.93 5.20
CA TYR A 141 6.23 6.18 5.57
C TYR A 141 5.14 7.09 6.14
N HIS A 142 3.91 6.96 5.65
CA HIS A 142 2.76 7.67 6.20
C HIS A 142 2.26 6.96 7.47
N SER A 143 2.81 7.36 8.62
CA SER A 143 2.56 6.72 9.91
C SER A 143 1.14 6.90 10.47
N GLY A 144 0.48 8.01 10.12
CA GLY A 144 -0.80 8.39 10.71
C GLY A 144 -0.73 8.60 12.22
N GLY A 145 0.45 8.89 12.80
CA GLY A 145 0.61 9.03 14.24
C GLY A 145 0.99 7.75 14.99
N LEU A 146 1.20 6.62 14.28
CA LEU A 146 1.38 5.31 14.89
C LEU A 146 2.81 4.75 14.72
N THR A 147 3.29 4.07 15.75
CA THR A 147 4.50 3.23 15.69
C THR A 147 4.08 1.77 15.63
N ILE A 148 4.06 1.20 14.43
CA ILE A 148 3.53 -0.16 14.18
C ILE A 148 4.62 -1.22 13.97
N ASN A 149 5.87 -0.78 13.82
CA ASN A 149 7.03 -1.63 13.62
C ASN A 149 8.27 -0.90 14.14
N PRO A 150 9.25 -1.60 14.74
CA PRO A 150 10.52 -1.00 15.16
C PRO A 150 11.27 -0.26 14.05
N ASN A 151 11.07 -0.66 12.80
CA ASN A 151 11.69 -0.03 11.62
C ASN A 151 10.79 0.99 10.91
N LEU A 152 9.56 1.23 11.39
CA LEU A 152 8.63 2.23 10.86
C LEU A 152 8.26 3.24 11.96
N TYR A 153 8.93 4.38 11.90
CA TYR A 153 8.86 5.38 12.96
C TYR A 153 7.61 6.25 12.78
N ASN A 154 7.08 6.78 13.88
CA ASN A 154 5.99 7.76 13.83
C ASN A 154 6.34 9.00 13.00
N SER A 155 7.61 9.38 12.92
CA SER A 155 8.11 10.47 12.06
C SER A 155 8.06 10.15 10.55
N GLY A 156 7.72 8.92 10.19
CA GLY A 156 7.76 8.39 8.83
C GLY A 156 9.15 7.93 8.38
N HIS A 157 10.14 7.90 9.28
CA HIS A 157 11.44 7.32 8.98
C HIS A 157 11.33 5.79 8.80
N VAL A 158 12.03 5.26 7.81
CA VAL A 158 12.07 3.83 7.47
C VAL A 158 13.49 3.32 7.64
N CYS A 159 13.68 2.34 8.52
CA CYS A 159 14.96 1.67 8.74
C CYS A 159 15.10 0.44 7.84
N LEU A 160 16.05 0.49 6.91
CA LEU A 160 16.38 -0.63 6.03
C LEU A 160 17.82 -0.48 5.51
N SER A 161 18.57 -1.58 5.43
CA SER A 161 19.97 -1.57 4.93
C SER A 161 20.07 -1.03 3.51
N LEU A 162 19.11 -1.39 2.64
CA LEU A 162 18.98 -0.86 1.27
C LEU A 162 18.77 0.66 1.22
N LEU A 163 18.37 1.30 2.31
CA LEU A 163 18.23 2.76 2.39
C LEU A 163 19.43 3.41 3.10
N GLY A 164 20.39 2.63 3.58
CA GLY A 164 21.49 3.12 4.41
C GLY A 164 21.05 3.59 5.80
N THR A 165 19.84 3.22 6.24
CA THR A 165 19.24 3.64 7.51
C THR A 165 19.19 2.51 8.54
N TRP A 166 19.82 1.37 8.23
CA TRP A 166 19.97 0.23 9.12
C TRP A 166 21.29 -0.49 8.85
N TYR A 167 21.74 -1.30 9.80
CA TYR A 167 22.91 -2.13 9.60
C TYR A 167 22.60 -3.22 8.55
N GLY A 168 23.60 -3.51 7.73
CA GLY A 168 23.55 -4.56 6.73
C GLY A 168 24.95 -4.84 6.22
N ASN A 169 25.19 -6.07 5.77
CA ASN A 169 26.43 -6.41 5.09
C ASN A 169 26.49 -5.73 3.71
N THR A 170 27.66 -5.77 3.06
CA THR A 170 27.88 -5.11 1.75
C THR A 170 26.83 -5.47 0.70
N ARG A 171 26.28 -6.69 0.71
CA ARG A 171 25.27 -7.15 -0.27
C ARG A 171 23.83 -6.81 0.12
N GLU A 172 23.60 -6.46 1.38
CA GLU A 172 22.30 -6.02 1.89
C GLU A 172 22.11 -4.50 1.78
N ASN A 173 23.20 -3.77 1.60
CA ASN A 173 23.20 -2.33 1.37
C ASN A 173 22.88 -1.99 -0.08
N TRP A 174 22.53 -0.74 -0.35
CA TRP A 174 22.29 -0.25 -1.70
C TRP A 174 23.53 -0.39 -2.59
N LEU A 175 23.39 -1.11 -3.70
CA LEU A 175 24.42 -1.30 -4.71
C LEU A 175 23.99 -0.58 -6.00
N PRO A 176 24.64 0.52 -6.43
CA PRO A 176 24.17 1.36 -7.53
C PRO A 176 23.87 0.66 -8.86
N GLN A 177 24.57 -0.44 -9.15
CA GLN A 177 24.42 -1.19 -10.40
C GLN A 177 23.51 -2.42 -10.28
N GLU A 178 23.16 -2.83 -9.06
CA GLU A 178 22.44 -4.10 -8.81
C GLU A 178 21.08 -3.87 -8.15
N SER A 179 20.99 -2.92 -7.23
CA SER A 179 19.77 -2.65 -6.47
C SER A 179 18.67 -2.04 -7.35
N THR A 180 17.45 -2.47 -7.08
CA THR A 180 16.25 -2.06 -7.82
C THR A 180 15.17 -1.56 -6.89
N MET A 181 14.25 -0.78 -7.43
CA MET A 181 13.05 -0.37 -6.68
C MET A 181 12.17 -1.56 -6.28
N LEU A 182 12.11 -2.60 -7.12
CA LEU A 182 11.38 -3.82 -6.80
C LEU A 182 11.98 -4.52 -5.57
N GLN A 183 13.31 -4.67 -5.53
CA GLN A 183 14.01 -5.24 -4.39
C GLN A 183 13.69 -4.46 -3.11
N LEU A 184 13.77 -3.13 -3.16
CA LEU A 184 13.45 -2.27 -2.03
C LEU A 184 12.02 -2.49 -1.51
N LEU A 185 11.01 -2.47 -2.40
CA LEU A 185 9.60 -2.62 -2.01
C LEU A 185 9.30 -4.03 -1.45
N VAL A 186 9.86 -5.07 -2.07
CA VAL A 186 9.72 -6.45 -1.57
C VAL A 186 10.44 -6.64 -0.24
N SER A 187 11.60 -6.00 -0.03
CA SER A 187 12.31 -6.00 1.25
C SER A 187 11.50 -5.31 2.35
N ILE A 188 10.82 -4.19 2.07
CA ILE A 188 9.90 -3.57 3.05
C ILE A 188 8.79 -4.56 3.42
N GLN A 189 8.14 -5.20 2.45
CA GLN A 189 7.08 -6.16 2.74
C GLN A 189 7.58 -7.38 3.53
N GLY A 190 8.71 -7.97 3.13
CA GLY A 190 9.21 -9.22 3.69
C GLY A 190 10.01 -9.09 4.99
N LEU A 191 10.75 -7.98 5.16
CA LEU A 191 11.62 -7.77 6.32
C LEU A 191 10.95 -6.89 7.38
N ILE A 192 10.17 -5.89 6.97
CA ILE A 192 9.52 -4.97 7.91
C ILE A 192 8.11 -5.47 8.24
N LEU A 193 7.26 -5.64 7.24
CA LEU A 193 5.84 -6.04 7.42
C LEU A 193 5.67 -7.56 7.57
N ASN A 194 6.53 -8.19 8.38
CA ASN A 194 6.59 -9.64 8.54
C ASN A 194 5.69 -10.18 9.67
N ARG A 195 5.66 -11.51 9.85
CA ARG A 195 4.80 -12.21 10.82
C ARG A 195 5.14 -11.97 12.29
N LYS A 196 6.39 -11.64 12.61
CA LYS A 196 6.90 -11.48 13.97
C LYS A 196 7.68 -10.17 14.12
N PRO A 197 7.03 -9.01 13.96
CA PRO A 197 7.71 -7.71 13.89
C PRO A 197 8.39 -7.29 15.20
N TYR A 198 8.06 -7.93 16.33
CA TYR A 198 8.76 -7.72 17.59
C TYR A 198 10.28 -8.02 17.49
N TYR A 199 10.69 -8.96 16.64
CA TYR A 199 12.12 -9.28 16.45
C TYR A 199 12.86 -8.34 15.49
N ASN A 200 12.18 -7.31 14.97
CA ASN A 200 12.81 -6.29 14.13
C ASN A 200 13.52 -5.20 14.95
N GLU A 201 13.33 -5.20 16.27
CA GLU A 201 14.11 -4.35 17.17
C GLU A 201 15.60 -4.59 16.93
N PRO A 202 16.44 -3.54 16.93
CA PRO A 202 17.88 -3.75 16.87
C PRO A 202 18.26 -4.56 18.12
N PHE A 203 18.81 -5.76 17.93
CA PHE A 203 19.40 -6.47 19.04
C PHE A 203 20.51 -5.59 19.60
N VAL A 204 20.28 -5.03 20.79
CA VAL A 204 21.32 -4.43 21.60
C VAL A 204 22.17 -5.61 22.10
N GLY A 205 23.10 -6.05 21.26
CA GLY A 205 24.12 -7.06 21.56
C GLY A 205 25.47 -6.40 21.71
#